data_AF-A0AA96MIK8-F1
#
_entry.id   AF-A0AA96MIK8-F1
#
_cell.length_a   1.000
_cell.length_b   1.000
_cell.length_c   1.000
_cell.angle_alpha   90.00
_cell.angle_beta   90.00
_cell.angle_gamma   90.00
#
_symmetry.space_group_name_H-M   'P 1'
#
loop_
_entity.id
_entity.type
_entity.pdbx_description
1 polymer ?
#
loop_
_entity_poly.entity_id
_entity_poly.type
_entity_poly.pdbx_seq_one_letter_code
_entity_poly.pdbx_strand_id
1 'polypeptide(L)'
;MKLKGTMTEQSYREDLIASKLHLFNDKSMRRFLYIIRETFPAMNTAYVLSWTPDQGEDLISFLVDTHSVIKIELDRYDATVAPIVDVYSIENWMKGLSKIFQIKFAVAFDLAKNDLV
;
A
#
# COMPACT_ATOMS: atom_id res chain seq x y z
N MET A 1 -0.79 -11.48 -14.18
CA MET A 1 -1.92 -12.40 -13.88
C MET A 1 -3.21 -11.76 -14.36
N LYS A 2 -4.21 -12.52 -14.82
CA LYS A 2 -5.55 -12.00 -15.16
C LYS A 2 -6.53 -12.30 -14.03
N LEU A 3 -7.26 -11.28 -13.56
CA LEU A 3 -8.33 -11.42 -12.57
C LEU A 3 -9.51 -12.20 -13.17
N LYS A 4 -10.16 -13.04 -12.36
CA LYS A 4 -11.25 -13.93 -12.79
C LYS A 4 -12.56 -13.71 -12.04
N GLY A 5 -12.60 -12.77 -11.09
CA GLY A 5 -13.77 -12.51 -10.26
C GLY A 5 -13.98 -13.57 -9.17
N THR A 6 -12.88 -14.12 -8.62
CA THR A 6 -12.99 -15.13 -7.56
C THR A 6 -13.42 -14.51 -6.22
N MET A 7 -13.95 -15.32 -5.30
CA MET A 7 -14.27 -14.85 -3.94
C MET A 7 -13.06 -14.22 -3.23
N THR A 8 -11.86 -14.79 -3.42
CA THR A 8 -10.61 -14.22 -2.87
C THR A 8 -10.30 -12.84 -3.45
N GLU A 9 -10.47 -12.66 -4.77
CA GLU A 9 -10.26 -11.36 -5.41
C GLU A 9 -11.27 -10.32 -4.91
N GLN A 10 -12.53 -10.73 -4.71
CA GLN A 10 -13.58 -9.85 -4.19
C GLN A 10 -13.31 -9.43 -2.74
N SER A 11 -12.93 -10.37 -1.88
CA SER A 11 -12.53 -10.07 -0.50
C SER A 11 -11.35 -9.09 -0.46
N TYR A 12 -10.31 -9.30 -1.30
CA TYR A 12 -9.23 -8.32 -1.39
C TYR A 12 -9.71 -6.96 -1.89
N ARG A 13 -10.64 -6.91 -2.84
CA ARG A 13 -11.17 -5.65 -3.36
C ARG A 13 -11.84 -4.83 -2.25
N GLU A 14 -12.66 -5.48 -1.44
CA GLU A 14 -13.34 -4.87 -0.29
C GLU A 14 -12.34 -4.34 0.74
N ASP A 15 -11.38 -5.18 1.14
CA ASP A 15 -10.33 -4.81 2.11
C ASP A 15 -9.47 -3.63 1.62
N LEU A 16 -9.12 -3.63 0.34
CA LEU A 16 -8.28 -2.60 -0.28
C LEU A 16 -9.03 -1.27 -0.40
N ILE A 17 -10.33 -1.28 -0.75
CA ILE A 17 -11.17 -0.09 -0.77
C ILE A 17 -11.31 0.50 0.64
N ALA A 18 -11.59 -0.34 1.64
CA ALA A 18 -11.69 0.10 3.03
C ALA A 18 -10.35 0.68 3.53
N SER A 19 -9.24 0.02 3.21
CA SER A 19 -7.89 0.49 3.59
C SER A 19 -7.53 1.80 2.91
N LYS A 20 -7.89 2.01 1.63
CA LYS A 20 -7.73 3.30 0.94
C LYS A 20 -8.50 4.39 1.68
N LEU A 21 -9.79 4.17 1.95
CA LEU A 21 -10.61 5.14 2.67
C LEU A 21 -10.01 5.49 4.04
N HIS A 22 -9.49 4.50 4.76
CA HIS A 22 -8.79 4.71 6.03
C HIS A 22 -7.52 5.56 5.86
N LEU A 23 -6.68 5.27 4.86
CA LEU A 23 -5.45 6.03 4.58
C LEU A 23 -5.72 7.52 4.34
N PHE A 24 -6.75 7.85 3.56
CA PHE A 24 -7.03 9.23 3.16
C PHE A 24 -7.87 10.01 4.17
N ASN A 25 -8.71 9.34 4.96
CA ASN A 25 -9.70 10.01 5.82
C ASN A 25 -9.40 9.90 7.33
N ASP A 26 -8.63 8.90 7.77
CA ASP A 26 -8.39 8.66 9.20
C ASP A 26 -7.20 9.46 9.73
N LYS A 27 -7.30 9.94 10.98
CA LYS A 27 -6.22 10.71 11.63
C LYS A 27 -5.00 9.84 11.93
N SER A 28 -5.20 8.57 12.26
CA SER A 28 -4.13 7.61 12.57
C SER A 28 -3.19 7.39 11.38
N MET A 29 -3.69 7.54 10.16
CA MET A 29 -2.93 7.32 8.93
C MET A 29 -2.24 8.57 8.39
N ARG A 30 -2.42 9.75 9.02
CA ARG A 30 -1.87 11.01 8.52
C ARG A 30 -0.36 11.00 8.35
N ARG A 31 0.38 10.36 9.27
CA ARG A 31 1.85 10.29 9.20
C ARG A 31 2.28 9.49 7.97
N PHE A 32 1.63 8.35 7.69
CA PHE A 32 1.86 7.59 6.47
C PHE A 32 1.51 8.40 5.22
N LEU A 33 0.30 8.98 5.16
CA LEU A 33 -0.13 9.77 3.99
C LEU A 33 0.80 10.96 3.72
N TYR A 34 1.27 11.64 4.77
CA TYR A 34 2.26 12.71 4.66
C TYR A 34 3.54 12.19 3.99
N ILE A 35 4.12 11.10 4.49
CA ILE A 35 5.34 10.52 3.93
C ILE A 35 5.17 10.10 2.47
N ILE A 36 4.03 9.47 2.13
CA ILE A 36 3.74 9.08 0.75
C ILE A 36 3.65 10.33 -0.15
N ARG A 37 2.99 11.41 0.28
CA ARG A 37 2.87 12.65 -0.50
C ARG A 37 4.18 13.42 -0.62
N GLU A 38 5.01 13.41 0.41
CA GLU A 38 6.36 13.98 0.33
C GLU A 38 7.22 13.21 -0.69
N THR A 39 7.07 11.88 -0.74
CA THR A 39 7.80 11.02 -1.69
C THR A 39 7.24 11.12 -3.12
N PHE A 40 5.92 11.25 -3.24
CA PHE A 40 5.19 11.31 -4.52
C PHE A 40 4.19 12.49 -4.53
N PRO A 41 4.65 13.74 -4.75
CA PRO A 41 3.76 14.91 -4.65
C PRO A 41 2.59 14.92 -5.62
N ALA A 42 2.70 14.19 -6.74
CA ALA A 42 1.68 14.09 -7.78
C ALA A 42 0.79 12.83 -7.65
N MET A 43 0.91 12.05 -6.57
CA MET A 43 0.14 10.82 -6.41
C MET A 43 -1.38 11.09 -6.33
N ASN A 44 -2.19 10.17 -6.85
CA ASN A 44 -3.66 10.30 -6.78
C ASN A 44 -4.28 9.24 -5.86
N THR A 45 -3.75 8.03 -5.85
CA THR A 45 -4.29 6.90 -5.08
C THR A 45 -3.18 6.05 -4.47
N ALA A 46 -3.50 5.39 -3.36
CA ALA A 46 -2.60 4.43 -2.73
C ALA A 46 -3.36 3.31 -2.02
N TYR A 47 -2.80 2.11 -2.06
CA TYR A 47 -3.44 0.88 -1.57
C TYR A 47 -2.49 0.05 -0.70
N VAL A 48 -2.93 -0.33 0.50
CA VAL A 48 -2.14 -1.14 1.45
C VAL A 48 -1.92 -2.56 0.92
N LEU A 49 -0.68 -2.90 0.63
CA LEU A 49 -0.28 -4.24 0.19
C LEU A 49 0.01 -5.16 1.39
N SER A 50 0.73 -4.67 2.40
CA SER A 50 1.00 -5.40 3.64
C SER A 50 1.06 -4.47 4.83
N TRP A 51 0.72 -4.99 6.00
CA TRP A 51 0.95 -4.36 7.30
C TRP A 51 1.48 -5.43 8.24
N THR A 52 2.72 -5.24 8.69
CA THR A 52 3.36 -6.11 9.67
C THR A 52 3.63 -5.29 10.93
N PRO A 53 2.91 -5.58 12.01
CA PRO A 53 3.30 -5.13 13.32
C PRO A 53 4.62 -5.78 13.76
N ASP A 54 5.69 -5.02 13.99
CA ASP A 54 6.95 -5.59 14.49
C ASP A 54 7.44 -4.84 15.73
N GLN A 55 7.63 -5.54 16.85
CA GLN A 55 8.11 -5.10 18.18
C GLN A 55 8.36 -3.58 18.40
N GLY A 56 7.32 -2.75 18.29
CA GLY A 56 7.38 -1.30 18.54
C GLY A 56 7.29 -0.41 17.30
N GLU A 57 7.30 -1.02 16.12
CA GLU A 57 7.22 -0.39 14.82
C GLU A 57 6.03 -0.90 13.99
N ASP A 58 5.58 -0.07 13.07
CA ASP A 58 4.64 -0.43 12.01
C ASP A 58 5.37 -0.43 10.66
N LEU A 59 5.46 -1.61 10.05
CA LEU A 59 5.98 -1.79 8.71
C LEU A 59 4.81 -1.95 7.73
N ILE A 60 4.54 -0.91 6.95
CA ILE A 60 3.42 -0.89 5.99
C ILE A 60 3.95 -0.67 4.58
N SER A 61 3.45 -1.45 3.63
CA SER A 61 3.72 -1.23 2.20
C SER A 61 2.48 -0.79 1.46
N PHE A 62 2.65 0.16 0.55
CA PHE A 62 1.58 0.73 -0.28
C PHE A 62 1.95 0.66 -1.76
N LEU A 63 1.02 0.22 -2.60
CA LEU A 63 1.03 0.54 -4.02
C LEU A 63 0.64 2.01 -4.16
N VAL A 64 1.47 2.82 -4.82
CA VAL A 64 1.18 4.22 -5.13
C VAL A 64 0.90 4.33 -6.62
N ASP A 65 -0.29 4.83 -6.94
CA ASP A 65 -0.85 4.85 -8.28
C ASP A 65 -0.67 3.47 -8.96
N THR A 66 0.06 3.42 -10.07
CA THR A 66 0.33 2.17 -10.82
C THR A 66 1.81 1.94 -11.13
N HIS A 67 2.73 2.64 -10.45
CA HIS A 67 4.15 2.64 -10.86
C HIS A 67 5.13 2.27 -9.74
N SER A 68 4.78 2.50 -8.49
CA SER A 68 5.72 2.34 -7.38
C SER A 68 5.08 1.65 -6.18
N VAL A 69 5.90 0.90 -5.44
CA VAL A 69 5.56 0.43 -4.10
C VAL A 69 6.46 1.17 -3.12
N ILE A 70 5.86 1.79 -2.11
CA ILE A 70 6.57 2.39 -1.00
C ILE A 70 6.42 1.51 0.23
N LYS A 71 7.52 1.26 0.93
CA LYS A 71 7.54 0.62 2.24
C LYS A 71 7.94 1.67 3.27
N ILE A 72 7.13 1.81 4.31
CA ILE A 72 7.31 2.78 5.37
C ILE A 72 7.39 2.02 6.69
N GLU A 73 8.43 2.33 7.45
CA GLU A 73 8.66 1.84 8.81
C GLU A 73 8.57 3.02 9.77
N LEU A 74 7.64 2.94 10.71
CA LEU A 74 7.42 3.96 11.73
C LEU A 74 7.56 3.37 13.11
N ASP A 75 8.31 4.03 13.98
CA ASP A 75 8.19 3.82 15.42
C ASP A 75 6.79 4.24 15.90
N ARG A 76 6.14 3.36 16.66
CA ARG A 76 4.80 3.55 17.22
C ARG A 76 4.74 4.48 18.41
N TYR A 77 5.82 4.52 19.18
CA TYR A 77 5.85 5.17 20.49
C TYR A 77 6.60 6.50 20.42
N ASP A 78 7.60 6.61 19.56
CA ASP A 78 8.43 7.81 19.41
C ASP A 78 8.29 8.43 18.00
N ALA A 79 7.51 9.51 17.92
CA ALA A 79 7.33 10.25 16.68
C ALA A 79 8.57 11.07 16.25
N THR A 80 9.59 11.18 17.11
CA THR A 80 10.85 11.89 16.80
C THR A 80 11.83 11.00 16.03
N VAL A 81 11.67 9.68 16.11
CA VAL A 81 12.43 8.73 15.29
C VAL A 81 12.05 8.94 13.83
N ALA A 82 13.08 9.17 13.01
CA ALA A 82 12.89 9.38 11.58
C ALA A 82 12.35 8.10 10.92
N PRO A 83 11.36 8.22 10.01
CA PRO A 83 10.82 7.07 9.31
C PRO A 83 11.86 6.47 8.36
N ILE A 84 11.86 5.14 8.21
CA ILE A 84 12.59 4.49 7.12
C ILE A 84 11.64 4.33 5.94
N VAL A 85 12.08 4.78 4.77
CA VAL A 85 11.26 4.82 3.55
C VAL A 85 12.04 4.19 2.41
N ASP A 86 11.53 3.06 1.91
CA ASP A 86 12.07 2.38 0.74
C ASP A 86 11.07 2.47 -0.43
N VAL A 87 11.57 2.75 -1.63
CA VAL A 87 10.76 2.80 -2.86
C VAL A 87 11.22 1.72 -3.83
N TYR A 88 10.27 0.93 -4.31
CA TYR A 88 10.49 -0.14 -5.27
C TYR A 88 9.70 0.12 -6.56
N SER A 89 10.28 -0.24 -7.70
CA SER A 89 9.51 -0.42 -8.92
C SER A 89 8.57 -1.62 -8.78
N ILE A 90 7.47 -1.64 -9.56
CA ILE A 90 6.57 -2.80 -9.59
C ILE A 90 7.33 -4.08 -9.93
N GLU A 91 8.26 -4.02 -10.89
CA GLU A 91 9.05 -5.18 -11.31
C GLU A 91 9.90 -5.74 -10.17
N ASN A 92 10.55 -4.88 -9.38
CA ASN A 92 11.37 -5.32 -8.25
C ASN A 92 10.50 -5.85 -7.11
N TRP A 93 9.38 -5.19 -6.81
CA TRP A 93 8.46 -5.65 -5.78
C TRP A 93 7.86 -7.02 -6.10
N MET A 94 7.54 -7.28 -7.38
CA MET A 94 6.91 -8.52 -7.82
C MET A 94 7.83 -9.74 -7.74
N LYS A 95 9.15 -9.55 -7.66
CA LYS A 95 10.12 -10.66 -7.58
C LYS A 95 9.96 -11.41 -6.25
N GLY A 96 9.65 -12.70 -6.34
CA GLY A 96 9.56 -13.58 -5.17
C GLY A 96 8.26 -13.46 -4.36
N LEU A 97 7.26 -12.67 -4.82
CA LEU A 97 5.95 -12.63 -4.15
C LEU A 97 5.25 -13.98 -4.24
N SER A 98 4.67 -14.41 -3.12
CA SER A 98 3.83 -15.60 -3.08
C SER A 98 2.58 -15.42 -3.97
N LYS A 99 1.98 -16.53 -4.41
CA LYS A 99 0.78 -16.48 -5.25
C LYS A 99 -0.36 -15.68 -4.63
N ILE A 100 -0.53 -15.77 -3.31
CA ILE A 100 -1.55 -15.03 -2.56
C ILE A 100 -1.30 -13.52 -2.65
N PHE A 101 -0.05 -13.08 -2.43
CA PHE A 101 0.28 -11.67 -2.56
C PHE A 101 0.22 -11.17 -4.00
N GLN A 102 0.53 -12.01 -5.00
CA GLN A 102 0.35 -11.65 -6.41
C GLN A 102 -1.12 -11.39 -6.75
N ILE A 103 -2.06 -12.16 -6.18
CA ILE A 103 -3.50 -11.93 -6.35
C ILE A 103 -3.87 -10.58 -5.73
N LYS A 104 -3.50 -10.34 -4.47
CA LYS A 104 -3.79 -9.07 -3.78
C LYS A 104 -3.21 -7.87 -4.55
N PHE A 105 -1.97 -7.98 -5.00
CA PHE A 105 -1.32 -6.95 -5.81
C PHE A 105 -2.08 -6.70 -7.12
N ALA A 106 -2.48 -7.75 -7.84
CA ALA A 106 -3.23 -7.61 -9.09
C ALA A 106 -4.57 -6.90 -8.88
N VAL A 107 -5.27 -7.16 -7.76
CA VAL A 107 -6.51 -6.46 -7.39
C VAL A 107 -6.23 -5.00 -7.06
N ALA A 108 -5.20 -4.70 -6.26
CA ALA A 108 -4.81 -3.33 -5.93
C ALA A 108 -4.45 -2.52 -7.18
N PHE A 109 -3.73 -3.14 -8.12
CA PHE A 109 -3.32 -2.53 -9.37
C PHE A 109 -4.50 -2.25 -10.31
N ASP A 110 -5.47 -3.16 -10.38
CA ASP A 110 -6.71 -2.97 -11.13
C ASP A 110 -7.54 -1.81 -10.55
N LEU A 111 -7.68 -1.75 -9.23
CA LEU A 111 -8.34 -0.65 -8.54
C LEU A 111 -7.65 0.69 -8.79
N ALA A 112 -6.33 0.74 -8.64
CA ALA A 112 -5.57 1.97 -8.86
C ALA A 112 -5.66 2.47 -10.30
N LYS A 113 -5.70 1.57 -11.28
CA LYS A 113 -5.98 1.96 -12.67
C LYS A 113 -7.33 2.65 -12.82
N ASN A 114 -8.38 2.11 -12.20
CA ASN A 114 -9.72 2.69 -12.28
C ASN A 114 -9.81 4.08 -11.60
N ASP A 115 -9.02 4.30 -10.55
CA ASP A 115 -8.94 5.62 -9.87
C ASP A 115 -8.23 6.71 -10.70
N LEU A 116 -7.43 6.32 -11.71
CA LEU A 116 -6.61 7.23 -12.52
C LEU A 116 -7.22 7.57 -13.89
N VAL A 117 -8.43 7.08 -14.18
CA VAL A 117 -9.16 7.28 -15.44
C VAL A 117 -10.15 8.43 -15.34
#